data_AF-A0A811XYX3-F1
#
_entry.id   AF-A0A811XYX3-F1
#
_cell.length_a   1.000
_cell.length_b   1.000
_cell.length_c   1.000
_cell.angle_alpha   90.00
_cell.angle_beta   90.00
_cell.angle_gamma   90.00
#
_symmetry.space_group_name_H-M   'P 1'
#
loop_
_entity.id
_entity.type
_entity.pdbx_description
1 polymer ?
#
loop_
_entity_poly.entity_id
_entity_poly.type
_entity_poly.pdbx_seq_one_letter_code
_entity_poly.pdbx_strand_id
1 'polypeptide(L)'
;MAFNDLLQQVGGVGRFQQIQVTLVVLPLLLMASHNTLQNFTAAIPTHHCRPPANANLSTDGELEAWLPRDRQGQPESCLHYTIPQQGPPFPNGTDANSTGATEPCTNGWIYDNSTFPSTIVTERDSPKEGTGWDLVCSNRALRQLAQSLYMVGVLLGAMVFGYLADRLGRRKLLILNYLQTAVSGTCAAFAPNFPVYCAFRLLSGMSLAGIALNCMTLNMEWMPIHTRACVGTLTGYVYSLGQFLLAGVALAVPHWRHLQLLVSVPFFAFFIYSWFFIESARWYSSSGRLDLTLRALQRVAWINGKQEEGTKLSMEL
;
A
#
# COMPACT_ATOMS: atom_id res chain seq x y z
N MET A 1 -16.12 -24.26 -24.29
CA MET A 1 -16.85 -23.32 -25.18
C MET A 1 -18.25 -23.06 -24.65
N ALA A 2 -19.02 -24.10 -24.26
CA ALA A 2 -20.36 -24.00 -23.66
C ALA A 2 -20.63 -22.82 -22.69
N PHE A 3 -19.79 -22.58 -21.68
CA PHE A 3 -20.04 -21.48 -20.72
C PHE A 3 -19.90 -20.06 -21.32
N ASN A 4 -19.01 -19.88 -22.30
CA ASN A 4 -18.86 -18.59 -22.98
C ASN A 4 -20.07 -18.31 -23.88
N ASP A 5 -20.63 -19.36 -24.49
CA ASP A 5 -21.81 -19.27 -25.34
C ASP A 5 -23.05 -18.90 -24.50
N LEU A 6 -23.17 -19.49 -23.30
CA LEU A 6 -24.17 -19.09 -22.29
C LEU A 6 -24.05 -17.62 -21.88
N LEU A 7 -22.83 -17.11 -21.64
CA LEU A 7 -22.62 -15.69 -21.32
C LEU A 7 -22.97 -14.76 -22.49
N GLN A 8 -22.68 -15.16 -23.73
CA GLN A 8 -23.08 -14.41 -24.92
C GLN A 8 -24.61 -14.37 -25.06
N GLN A 9 -25.28 -15.51 -24.81
CA GLN A 9 -26.73 -15.61 -24.84
C GLN A 9 -27.38 -14.70 -23.78
N VAL A 10 -26.85 -14.70 -22.56
CA VAL A 10 -27.32 -13.88 -21.42
C VAL A 10 -26.99 -12.37 -21.54
N GLY A 11 -26.42 -11.93 -22.68
CA GLY A 11 -26.29 -10.52 -23.03
C GLY A 11 -24.86 -10.02 -23.26
N GLY A 12 -23.85 -10.90 -23.22
CA GLY A 12 -22.46 -10.54 -23.53
C GLY A 12 -21.92 -9.44 -22.59
N VAL A 13 -21.53 -8.29 -23.13
CA VAL A 13 -21.11 -7.11 -22.33
C VAL A 13 -22.33 -6.23 -22.05
N GLY A 14 -23.29 -6.77 -21.30
CA GLY A 14 -24.50 -6.06 -20.91
C GLY A 14 -24.28 -5.06 -19.75
N ARG A 15 -25.38 -4.48 -19.27
CA ARG A 15 -25.38 -3.52 -18.15
C ARG A 15 -24.78 -4.13 -16.88
N PHE A 16 -25.08 -5.39 -16.59
CA PHE A 16 -24.53 -6.07 -15.43
C PHE A 16 -22.99 -6.15 -15.47
N GLN A 17 -22.44 -6.53 -16.62
CA GLN A 17 -21.01 -6.65 -16.85
C GLN A 17 -20.31 -5.32 -16.67
N GLN A 18 -20.86 -4.23 -17.23
CA GLN A 18 -20.30 -2.89 -17.04
C GLN A 18 -20.35 -2.45 -15.58
N ILE A 19 -21.50 -2.59 -14.92
CA ILE A 19 -21.67 -2.26 -13.50
C ILE A 19 -20.67 -3.03 -12.64
N GLN A 20 -20.53 -4.34 -12.86
CA GLN A 20 -19.61 -5.19 -12.12
C GLN A 20 -18.15 -4.79 -12.34
N VAL A 21 -17.74 -4.54 -13.59
CA VAL A 21 -16.37 -4.10 -13.91
C VAL A 21 -16.08 -2.78 -13.21
N THR A 22 -16.95 -1.77 -13.35
CA THR A 22 -16.76 -0.48 -12.67
C THR A 22 -16.63 -0.63 -11.17
N LEU A 23 -17.46 -1.49 -10.56
CA LEU A 23 -17.49 -1.66 -9.12
C LEU A 23 -16.31 -2.46 -8.57
N VAL A 24 -15.68 -3.32 -9.38
CA VAL A 24 -14.44 -4.00 -9.01
C VAL A 24 -13.21 -3.11 -9.27
N VAL A 25 -13.23 -2.31 -10.34
CA VAL A 25 -12.14 -1.40 -10.73
C VAL A 25 -11.93 -0.28 -9.69
N LEU A 26 -12.99 0.19 -9.03
CA LEU A 26 -12.90 1.26 -8.03
C LEU A 26 -12.00 0.88 -6.82
N PRO A 27 -12.15 -0.29 -6.17
CA PRO A 27 -11.20 -0.77 -5.15
C PRO A 27 -9.76 -0.94 -5.65
N LEU A 28 -9.57 -1.33 -6.91
CA LEU A 28 -8.24 -1.51 -7.52
C LEU A 28 -7.45 -0.20 -7.61
N LEU A 29 -8.14 0.94 -7.76
CA LEU A 29 -7.53 2.27 -7.73
C LEU A 29 -6.90 2.56 -6.36
N LEU A 30 -7.58 2.23 -5.26
CA LEU A 30 -7.10 2.43 -3.89
C LEU A 30 -6.12 1.35 -3.42
N MET A 31 -6.19 0.15 -4.01
CA MET A 31 -5.22 -0.92 -3.79
C MET A 31 -3.81 -0.49 -4.22
N ALA A 32 -3.69 0.22 -5.35
CA ALA A 32 -2.45 0.80 -5.82
C ALA A 32 -1.80 1.68 -4.73
N SER A 33 -2.64 2.48 -4.06
CA SER A 33 -2.21 3.36 -3.00
C SER A 33 -1.59 2.60 -1.83
N HIS A 34 -2.18 1.49 -1.37
CA HIS A 34 -1.61 0.68 -0.27
C HIS A 34 -0.22 0.11 -0.58
N ASN A 35 0.09 -0.18 -1.84
CA ASN A 35 1.40 -0.72 -2.22
C ASN A 35 2.48 0.35 -2.11
N THR A 36 2.23 1.54 -2.65
CA THR A 36 3.22 2.63 -2.71
C THR A 36 3.16 3.62 -1.56
N LEU A 37 2.18 3.47 -0.65
CA LEU A 37 2.07 4.24 0.57
C LEU A 37 3.40 4.31 1.33
N GLN A 38 4.14 3.21 1.37
CA GLN A 38 5.43 3.11 2.06
C GLN A 38 6.55 3.97 1.44
N ASN A 39 6.42 4.35 0.17
CA ASN A 39 7.37 5.28 -0.46
C ASN A 39 7.23 6.68 0.14
N PHE A 40 5.98 7.11 0.43
CA PHE A 40 5.66 8.42 0.98
C PHE A 40 5.74 8.46 2.50
N THR A 41 5.19 7.45 3.18
CA THR A 41 5.18 7.42 4.65
C THR A 41 6.57 7.19 5.25
N ALA A 42 7.48 6.58 4.49
CA ALA A 42 8.88 6.40 4.89
C ALA A 42 9.84 7.33 4.13
N ALA A 43 9.35 8.44 3.57
CA ALA A 43 10.23 9.48 3.04
C ALA A 43 11.16 9.99 4.15
N ILE A 44 12.43 10.17 3.80
CA ILE A 44 13.45 10.63 4.74
C ILE A 44 13.58 12.14 4.51
N PRO A 45 13.09 13.00 5.41
CA PRO A 45 13.40 14.42 5.32
C PRO A 45 14.91 14.63 5.50
N THR A 46 15.41 15.74 4.97
CA THR A 46 16.78 16.19 5.25
C THR A 46 16.99 16.25 6.75
N HIS A 47 18.03 15.57 7.23
CA HIS A 47 18.29 15.38 8.65
C HIS A 47 19.75 15.64 8.96
N HIS A 48 19.98 16.14 10.16
CA HIS A 48 21.29 16.47 10.68
C HIS A 48 21.41 15.94 12.10
N CYS A 49 22.64 15.65 12.50
CA CYS A 49 22.92 15.14 13.83
C CYS A 49 22.65 16.21 14.88
N ARG A 50 22.01 15.82 15.99
CA ARG A 50 21.84 16.72 17.12
C ARG A 50 23.18 16.88 17.85
N PRO A 51 23.70 18.10 18.01
CA PRO A 51 24.92 18.33 18.77
C PRO A 51 24.76 17.90 20.24
N PRO A 52 25.86 17.53 20.93
CA PRO A 52 25.82 17.17 22.34
C PRO A 52 25.26 18.31 23.20
N ALA A 53 24.53 17.98 24.27
CA ALA A 53 23.83 18.93 25.13
C ALA A 53 24.72 20.01 25.80
N ASN A 54 26.04 19.77 25.83
CA ASN A 54 27.03 20.71 26.36
C ASN A 54 27.45 21.79 25.35
N ALA A 55 26.98 21.71 24.10
CA ALA A 55 27.20 22.73 23.10
C ALA A 55 26.17 23.84 23.27
N ASN A 56 26.61 25.04 23.68
CA ASN A 56 25.78 26.25 23.71
C ASN A 56 25.48 26.72 22.27
N LEU A 57 24.56 26.05 21.58
CA LEU A 57 24.11 26.48 20.26
C LEU A 57 23.20 27.70 20.41
N SER A 58 23.75 28.87 20.12
CA SER A 58 23.04 30.15 20.13
C SER A 58 22.78 30.70 18.72
N THR A 59 23.46 30.16 17.70
CA THR A 59 23.37 30.63 16.30
C THR A 59 23.53 29.50 15.27
N ASP A 60 22.87 29.62 14.10
CA ASP A 60 22.93 28.62 13.00
C ASP A 60 24.36 28.34 12.50
N GLY A 61 25.28 29.32 12.60
CA GLY A 61 26.68 29.15 12.24
C GLY A 61 27.46 28.19 13.15
N GLU A 62 26.98 27.95 14.37
CA GLU A 62 27.59 26.97 15.28
C GLU A 62 27.16 25.55 14.95
N LEU A 63 25.99 25.34 14.32
CA LEU A 63 25.52 24.02 13.87
C LEU A 63 26.33 23.51 12.69
N GLU A 64 26.69 24.39 11.74
CA GLU A 64 27.51 24.02 10.58
C GLU A 64 28.91 23.52 10.99
N ALA A 65 29.45 23.96 12.12
CA ALA A 65 30.76 23.54 12.63
C ALA A 65 30.79 22.06 13.07
N TRP A 66 29.63 21.44 13.31
CA TRP A 66 29.52 20.04 13.73
C TRP A 66 29.23 19.08 12.57
N LEU A 67 28.93 19.60 11.37
CA LEU A 67 28.44 18.83 10.24
C LEU A 67 29.55 18.61 9.19
N PRO A 68 30.03 17.37 8.98
CA PRO A 68 30.93 17.06 7.87
C PRO A 68 30.25 17.34 6.53
N ARG A 69 31.01 17.72 5.51
CA ARG A 69 30.50 17.93 4.15
C ARG A 69 31.07 16.86 3.21
N ASP A 70 30.21 16.27 2.39
CA ASP A 70 30.60 15.33 1.33
C ASP A 70 31.35 16.08 0.21
N ARG A 71 31.95 15.35 -0.73
CA ARG A 71 32.70 15.84 -1.90
C ARG A 71 31.93 16.84 -2.77
N GLN A 72 30.61 16.90 -2.63
CA GLN A 72 29.70 17.79 -3.35
C GLN A 72 29.34 19.06 -2.53
N GLY A 73 29.94 19.26 -1.36
CA GLY A 73 29.71 20.41 -0.48
C GLY A 73 28.41 20.34 0.33
N GLN A 74 27.68 19.22 0.25
CA GLN A 74 26.46 18.95 1.01
C GLN A 74 26.79 18.38 2.40
N PRO A 75 26.10 18.81 3.48
CA PRO A 75 26.30 18.24 4.81
C PRO A 75 25.96 16.74 4.86
N GLU A 76 26.89 15.92 5.33
CA GLU A 76 26.70 14.49 5.56
C GLU A 76 25.67 14.28 6.67
N SER A 77 24.54 13.72 6.29
CA SER A 77 23.36 13.62 7.15
C SER A 77 23.50 12.62 8.29
N CYS A 78 24.56 11.80 8.34
CA CYS A 78 24.68 10.64 9.23
C CYS A 78 25.87 10.65 10.19
N LEU A 79 26.73 11.66 10.08
CA LEU A 79 27.98 11.76 10.81
C LEU A 79 28.06 13.15 11.44
N HIS A 80 28.71 13.24 12.59
CA HIS A 80 29.05 14.52 13.20
C HIS A 80 30.52 14.55 13.60
N TYR A 81 31.10 15.74 13.69
CA TYR A 81 32.46 15.90 14.19
C TYR A 81 32.51 15.80 15.72
N THR A 82 33.41 14.97 16.25
CA THR A 82 33.63 14.85 17.71
C THR A 82 34.02 16.18 18.38
N ILE A 83 34.62 17.11 17.62
CA ILE A 83 35.05 18.44 18.07
C ILE A 83 34.60 19.47 17.03
N PRO A 84 33.97 20.60 17.42
CA PRO A 84 33.47 21.60 16.48
C PRO A 84 34.63 22.19 15.68
N GLN A 85 34.49 22.19 14.35
CA GLN A 85 35.45 22.83 13.45
C GLN A 85 35.08 24.31 13.32
N GLN A 86 35.64 25.16 14.19
CA GLN A 86 35.48 26.61 14.09
C GLN A 86 36.52 27.21 13.14
N GLY A 87 36.09 27.63 11.95
CA GLY A 87 36.86 28.53 11.08
C GLY A 87 36.94 28.10 9.60
N PRO A 88 37.26 29.04 8.69
CA PRO A 88 37.47 28.74 7.27
C PRO A 88 38.68 27.83 7.06
N PRO A 89 38.75 27.07 5.94
CA PRO A 89 39.85 26.15 5.71
C PRO A 89 41.16 26.92 5.49
N PHE A 90 42.20 26.44 6.17
CA PHE A 90 43.61 26.83 6.10
C PHE A 90 44.07 28.04 6.94
N PRO A 91 45.09 27.79 7.76
CA PRO A 91 46.39 28.43 7.59
C PRO A 91 47.38 27.42 7.01
N ASN A 92 48.33 27.92 6.21
CA ASN A 92 49.45 27.19 5.58
C ASN A 92 50.35 26.47 6.60
N GLY A 93 49.85 25.39 7.21
CA GLY A 93 50.57 24.50 8.10
C GLY A 93 50.47 23.07 7.56
N THR A 94 51.62 22.41 7.48
CA THR A 94 51.88 21.07 6.93
C THR A 94 51.24 19.90 7.72
N ASP A 95 50.06 20.08 8.31
CA ASP A 95 49.34 19.02 9.03
C ASP A 95 48.10 18.58 8.23
N ALA A 96 48.34 17.92 7.09
CA ALA A 96 47.32 17.40 6.18
C ALA A 96 46.57 16.16 6.71
N ASN A 97 46.47 15.95 8.03
CA ASN A 97 45.94 14.71 8.62
C ASN A 97 44.90 14.86 9.73
N SER A 98 44.46 16.07 10.08
CA SER A 98 43.30 16.24 10.96
C SER A 98 42.02 16.41 10.15
N THR A 99 41.66 15.42 9.33
CA THR A 99 40.23 15.20 9.07
C THR A 99 39.61 14.97 10.44
N GLY A 100 38.88 15.96 10.96
CA GLY A 100 38.29 15.88 12.30
C GLY A 100 37.61 14.54 12.49
N ALA A 101 37.89 13.84 13.59
CA ALA A 101 37.35 12.51 13.82
C ALA A 101 35.81 12.58 13.81
N THR A 102 35.21 11.91 12.82
CA THR A 102 33.76 11.82 12.66
C THR A 102 33.23 10.61 13.39
N GLU A 103 32.12 10.76 14.10
CA GLU A 103 31.43 9.67 14.77
C GLU A 103 29.96 9.58 14.32
N PRO A 104 29.35 8.38 14.38
CA PRO A 104 27.93 8.22 14.13
C PRO A 104 27.10 8.88 15.23
N CYS A 105 25.94 9.39 14.85
CA CYS A 105 25.18 10.30 15.70
C CYS A 105 24.42 9.53 16.79
N THR A 106 24.82 9.75 18.03
CA THR A 106 24.34 9.07 19.23
C THR A 106 23.30 9.89 20.02
N ASN A 107 23.26 11.21 19.81
CA ASN A 107 22.43 12.16 20.58
C ASN A 107 21.10 12.53 19.91
N GLY A 108 20.67 11.75 18.90
CA GLY A 108 19.44 11.96 18.14
C GLY A 108 19.61 12.84 16.90
N TRP A 109 18.49 13.11 16.22
CA TRP A 109 18.45 13.78 14.91
C TRP A 109 17.59 15.05 14.94
N ILE A 110 17.99 16.04 14.16
CA ILE A 110 17.20 17.23 13.82
C ILE A 110 16.71 17.03 12.38
N TYR A 111 15.40 16.97 12.20
CA TYR A 111 14.76 16.79 10.90
C TYR A 111 14.24 18.13 10.39
N ASP A 112 14.45 18.42 9.10
CA ASP A 112 13.77 19.51 8.44
C ASP A 112 12.33 19.09 8.09
N ASN A 113 11.38 19.71 8.78
CA ASN A 113 9.95 19.43 8.65
C ASN A 113 9.27 20.26 7.53
N SER A 114 10.03 21.00 6.71
CA SER A 114 9.52 21.88 5.65
C SER A 114 8.69 21.16 4.58
N THR A 115 9.08 19.93 4.22
CA THR A 115 8.44 19.16 3.13
C THR A 115 7.53 18.04 3.64
N PHE A 116 7.90 17.39 4.74
CA PHE A 116 7.09 16.36 5.39
C PHE A 116 7.09 16.60 6.91
N PRO A 117 5.97 17.08 7.49
CA PRO A 117 5.91 17.44 8.91
C PRO A 117 5.86 16.22 9.84
N SER A 118 5.42 15.06 9.35
CA SER A 118 5.48 13.79 10.08
C SER A 118 5.55 12.61 9.12
N THR A 119 6.64 11.85 9.19
CA THR A 119 6.81 10.55 8.54
C THR A 119 7.00 9.46 9.59
N ILE A 120 6.87 8.20 9.18
CA ILE A 120 7.14 7.05 10.06
C ILE A 120 8.59 7.04 10.58
N VAL A 121 9.47 7.78 9.90
CA VAL A 121 10.89 7.95 10.23
C VAL A 121 11.10 9.01 11.31
N THR A 122 10.24 10.02 11.38
CA THR A 122 10.33 11.13 12.35
C THR A 122 9.42 10.94 13.57
N GLU A 123 8.65 9.85 13.63
CA GLU A 123 7.73 9.56 14.73
C GLU A 123 8.52 9.35 16.03
N ARG A 124 8.32 10.27 16.99
CA ARG A 124 8.96 10.23 18.31
C ARG A 124 8.02 9.55 19.31
N ASP A 125 8.37 8.35 19.77
CA ASP A 125 7.59 7.61 20.77
C ASP A 125 7.71 8.29 22.14
N SER A 126 6.73 9.15 22.46
CA SER A 126 6.50 9.74 23.80
C SER A 126 7.65 10.56 24.46
N PRO A 127 7.33 11.49 25.38
CA PRO A 127 8.34 12.31 26.07
C PRO A 127 9.15 11.58 27.15
N LYS A 128 8.94 10.27 27.37
CA LYS A 128 9.40 9.57 28.58
C LYS A 128 10.47 8.49 28.36
N GLU A 129 10.70 8.05 27.14
CA GLU A 129 11.83 7.18 26.78
C GLU A 129 12.29 7.61 25.40
N GLY A 130 13.52 8.12 25.30
CA GLY A 130 14.05 8.79 24.11
C GLY A 130 14.36 7.85 22.94
N THR A 131 13.38 7.10 22.45
CA THR A 131 13.48 6.23 21.29
C THR A 131 12.40 6.58 20.29
N GLY A 132 12.63 7.60 19.45
CA GLY A 132 11.87 7.72 18.20
C GLY A 132 12.15 6.51 17.32
N TRP A 133 11.29 6.22 16.35
CA TRP A 133 11.58 5.20 15.34
C TRP A 133 12.61 5.73 14.35
N ASP A 134 13.69 6.36 14.82
CA ASP A 134 14.72 7.05 14.05
C ASP A 134 15.35 6.06 13.04
N LEU A 135 14.67 5.91 11.90
CA LEU A 135 14.85 4.89 10.86
C LEU A 135 15.97 5.28 9.89
N VAL A 136 16.95 6.00 10.42
CA VAL A 136 17.93 6.78 9.68
C VAL A 136 19.32 6.22 9.97
N CYS A 137 20.23 6.39 8.99
CA CYS A 137 21.61 5.89 9.03
C CYS A 137 21.70 4.38 9.32
N SER A 138 22.02 3.97 10.56
CA SER A 138 22.10 2.55 10.95
C SER A 138 20.76 1.81 10.84
N ASN A 139 19.64 2.51 11.06
CA ASN A 139 18.31 1.93 11.08
C ASN A 139 17.58 1.95 9.72
N ARG A 140 18.26 2.32 8.63
CA ARG A 140 17.70 2.26 7.26
C ARG A 140 17.22 0.85 6.90
N ALA A 141 17.87 -0.18 7.45
CA ALA A 141 17.50 -1.58 7.26
C ALA A 141 16.09 -1.89 7.78
N LEU A 142 15.62 -1.25 8.87
CA LEU A 142 14.30 -1.47 9.43
C LEU A 142 13.18 -1.03 8.46
N ARG A 143 13.37 0.09 7.74
CA ARG A 143 12.44 0.51 6.68
C ARG A 143 12.32 -0.56 5.58
N GLN A 144 13.47 -1.08 5.14
CA GLN A 144 13.52 -2.13 4.12
C GLN A 144 12.88 -3.42 4.64
N LEU A 145 13.08 -3.77 5.92
CA LEU A 145 12.44 -4.90 6.56
C LEU A 145 10.91 -4.78 6.53
N ALA A 146 10.34 -3.61 6.82
CA ALA A 146 8.89 -3.41 6.74
C ALA A 146 8.34 -3.66 5.31
N GLN A 147 9.06 -3.22 4.27
CA GLN A 147 8.67 -3.43 2.86
C GLN A 147 8.80 -4.92 2.49
N SER A 148 9.88 -5.55 2.92
CA SER A 148 10.12 -6.99 2.71
C SER A 148 9.04 -7.82 3.39
N LEU A 149 8.68 -7.51 4.64
CA LEU A 149 7.60 -8.19 5.37
C LEU A 149 6.24 -8.00 4.69
N TYR A 150 5.98 -6.82 4.14
CA TYR A 150 4.81 -6.59 3.31
C TYR A 150 4.79 -7.50 2.07
N MET A 151 5.91 -7.63 1.35
CA MET A 151 6.03 -8.52 0.18
C MET A 151 5.93 -10.00 0.55
N VAL A 152 6.47 -10.41 1.69
CA VAL A 152 6.25 -11.75 2.26
C VAL A 152 4.77 -11.96 2.54
N GLY A 153 4.09 -10.97 3.11
CA GLY A 153 2.64 -10.96 3.27
C GLY A 153 1.92 -11.15 1.95
N VAL A 154 2.28 -10.41 0.90
CA VAL A 154 1.70 -10.56 -0.45
C VAL A 154 1.87 -11.98 -0.99
N LEU A 155 3.05 -12.58 -0.84
CA LEU A 155 3.34 -13.95 -1.27
C LEU A 155 2.46 -14.97 -0.52
N LEU A 156 2.43 -14.89 0.81
CA LEU A 156 1.62 -15.78 1.64
C LEU A 156 0.13 -15.60 1.37
N GLY A 157 -0.32 -14.36 1.18
CA GLY A 157 -1.70 -14.03 0.82
C GLY A 157 -2.10 -14.61 -0.52
N ALA A 158 -1.24 -14.52 -1.53
CA ALA A 158 -1.50 -15.11 -2.84
C ALA A 158 -1.68 -16.63 -2.78
N MET A 159 -0.84 -17.33 -2.01
CA MET A 159 -0.94 -18.79 -1.82
C MET A 159 -2.20 -19.17 -1.03
N VAL A 160 -2.41 -18.56 0.13
CA VAL A 160 -3.50 -18.92 1.05
C VAL A 160 -4.85 -18.49 0.48
N PHE A 161 -5.01 -17.21 0.13
CA PHE A 161 -6.29 -16.72 -0.40
C PHE A 161 -6.57 -17.18 -1.82
N GLY A 162 -5.54 -17.51 -2.61
CA GLY A 162 -5.73 -18.20 -3.89
C GLY A 162 -6.37 -19.58 -3.68
N TYR A 163 -5.78 -20.40 -2.80
CA TYR A 163 -6.33 -21.72 -2.48
C TYR A 163 -7.72 -21.66 -1.83
N LEU A 164 -7.93 -20.75 -0.87
CA LEU A 164 -9.23 -20.59 -0.23
C LEU A 164 -10.29 -20.06 -1.21
N ALA A 165 -9.92 -19.29 -2.24
CA ALA A 165 -10.88 -18.71 -3.19
C ALA A 165 -11.59 -19.81 -3.96
N ASP A 166 -10.84 -20.82 -4.37
CA ASP A 166 -11.35 -21.94 -5.12
C ASP A 166 -12.27 -22.84 -4.27
N ARG A 167 -12.09 -22.86 -2.93
CA ARG A 167 -12.94 -23.67 -2.02
C ARG A 167 -14.14 -22.94 -1.41
N LEU A 168 -13.97 -21.69 -0.98
CA LEU A 168 -14.99 -20.94 -0.25
C LEU A 168 -15.85 -20.06 -1.16
N GLY A 169 -15.38 -19.80 -2.38
CA GLY A 169 -15.98 -18.84 -3.31
C GLY A 169 -15.26 -17.49 -3.25
N ARG A 170 -15.30 -16.78 -4.38
CA ARG A 170 -14.52 -15.55 -4.60
C ARG A 170 -15.15 -14.36 -3.88
N ARG A 171 -16.48 -14.29 -3.81
CA ARG A 171 -17.19 -13.19 -3.12
C ARG A 171 -16.91 -13.20 -1.62
N LYS A 172 -16.99 -14.36 -0.97
CA LYS A 172 -16.78 -14.47 0.49
C LYS A 172 -15.36 -14.07 0.87
N LEU A 173 -14.38 -14.51 0.09
CA LEU A 173 -13.00 -14.09 0.30
C LEU A 173 -12.77 -12.62 0.03
N LEU A 174 -13.40 -12.03 -1.00
CA LEU A 174 -13.30 -10.59 -1.23
C LEU A 174 -13.83 -9.79 -0.03
N ILE A 175 -14.98 -10.17 0.52
CA ILE A 175 -15.56 -9.56 1.71
C ILE A 175 -14.58 -9.66 2.89
N LEU A 176 -14.02 -10.84 3.14
CA LEU A 176 -13.06 -11.06 4.23
C LEU A 176 -11.79 -10.22 4.05
N ASN A 177 -11.23 -10.19 2.83
CA ASN A 177 -10.01 -9.46 2.55
C ASN A 177 -10.20 -7.94 2.61
N TYR A 178 -11.37 -7.42 2.21
CA TYR A 178 -11.70 -6.00 2.39
C TYR A 178 -11.77 -5.62 3.86
N LEU A 179 -12.43 -6.44 4.69
CA LEU A 179 -12.47 -6.21 6.13
C LEU A 179 -11.06 -6.26 6.74
N GLN A 180 -10.27 -7.28 6.37
CA GLN A 180 -8.91 -7.44 6.86
C GLN A 180 -8.02 -6.24 6.46
N THR A 181 -8.11 -5.74 5.23
CA THR A 181 -7.35 -4.56 4.77
C THR A 181 -7.78 -3.30 5.52
N ALA A 182 -9.10 -3.11 5.72
CA ALA A 182 -9.64 -1.96 6.43
C ALA A 182 -9.20 -1.93 7.90
N VAL A 183 -9.30 -3.06 8.60
CA VAL A 183 -8.90 -3.20 10.00
C VAL A 183 -7.38 -3.08 10.14
N SER A 184 -6.60 -3.89 9.42
CA SER A 184 -5.14 -3.89 9.55
C SER A 184 -4.52 -2.54 9.14
N GLY A 185 -5.04 -1.90 8.10
CA GLY A 185 -4.55 -0.59 7.68
C GLY A 185 -4.93 0.55 8.64
N THR A 186 -6.11 0.49 9.26
CA THR A 186 -6.50 1.45 10.32
C THR A 186 -5.67 1.23 11.59
N CYS A 187 -5.47 -0.01 12.01
CA CYS A 187 -4.62 -0.35 13.15
C CYS A 187 -3.15 0.04 12.92
N ALA A 188 -2.64 -0.07 11.68
CA ALA A 188 -1.31 0.40 11.34
C ALA A 188 -1.12 1.91 11.54
N ALA A 189 -2.18 2.73 11.37
CA ALA A 189 -2.13 4.17 11.63
C ALA A 189 -2.02 4.52 13.12
N PHE A 190 -2.47 3.62 14.00
CA PHE A 190 -2.46 3.79 15.46
C PHE A 190 -1.40 2.89 16.14
N ALA A 191 -0.48 2.31 15.38
CA ALA A 191 0.50 1.38 15.92
C ALA A 191 1.45 2.11 16.89
N PRO A 192 1.56 1.66 18.16
CA PRO A 192 2.43 2.29 19.14
C PRO A 192 3.88 1.82 19.06
N ASN A 193 4.18 0.72 18.36
CA ASN A 193 5.52 0.15 18.28
C ASN A 193 5.86 -0.34 16.86
N PHE A 194 7.14 -0.27 16.47
CA PHE A 194 7.59 -0.65 15.12
C PHE A 194 7.27 -2.12 14.75
N PRO A 195 7.46 -3.11 15.64
CA PRO A 195 7.08 -4.50 15.35
C PRO A 195 5.57 -4.67 15.14
N VAL A 196 4.75 -3.93 15.87
CA VAL A 196 3.29 -3.94 15.74
C VAL A 196 2.86 -3.38 14.39
N TYR A 197 3.49 -2.28 13.95
CA TYR A 197 3.30 -1.75 12.61
C TYR A 197 3.71 -2.76 11.54
N CYS A 198 4.87 -3.41 11.67
CA CYS A 198 5.31 -4.46 10.74
C CYS A 198 4.33 -5.61 10.63
N ALA A 199 3.76 -6.07 11.76
CA ALA A 199 2.76 -7.14 11.79
C ALA A 199 1.48 -6.73 11.03
N PHE A 200 0.95 -5.53 11.28
CA PHE A 200 -0.21 -5.02 10.55
C PHE A 200 0.10 -4.80 9.06
N ARG A 201 1.33 -4.42 8.72
CA ARG A 201 1.76 -4.29 7.33
C ARG A 201 1.79 -5.63 6.61
N LEU A 202 2.30 -6.69 7.26
CA LEU A 202 2.26 -8.05 6.72
C LEU A 202 0.82 -8.51 6.48
N LEU A 203 -0.08 -8.30 7.45
CA LEU A 203 -1.51 -8.64 7.32
C LEU A 203 -2.21 -7.85 6.20
N SER A 204 -1.84 -6.57 6.02
CA SER A 204 -2.31 -5.74 4.92
C SER A 204 -1.83 -6.29 3.56
N GLY A 205 -0.56 -6.71 3.47
CA GLY A 205 -0.02 -7.34 2.25
C GLY A 205 -0.72 -8.64 1.88
N MET A 206 -0.99 -9.49 2.87
CA MET A 206 -1.72 -10.74 2.65
C MET A 206 -3.11 -10.50 2.07
N SER A 207 -3.87 -9.58 2.68
CA SER A 207 -5.22 -9.27 2.23
C SER A 207 -5.25 -8.59 0.87
N LEU A 208 -4.27 -7.72 0.58
CA LEU A 208 -4.17 -7.04 -0.72
C LEU A 208 -3.97 -8.01 -1.89
N ALA A 209 -3.10 -9.01 -1.71
CA ALA A 209 -2.91 -10.07 -2.71
C ALA A 209 -4.21 -10.84 -2.97
N GLY A 210 -4.94 -11.15 -1.90
CA GLY A 210 -6.25 -11.79 -1.98
C GLY A 210 -7.27 -10.94 -2.75
N ILE A 211 -7.31 -9.63 -2.51
CA ILE A 211 -8.19 -8.70 -3.26
C ILE A 211 -7.80 -8.72 -4.75
N ALA A 212 -6.53 -8.52 -5.07
CA ALA A 212 -6.05 -8.46 -6.45
C ALA A 212 -6.44 -9.71 -7.26
N LEU A 213 -6.14 -10.89 -6.72
CA LEU A 213 -6.40 -12.18 -7.40
C LEU A 213 -7.91 -12.44 -7.57
N ASN A 214 -8.69 -12.24 -6.51
CA ASN A 214 -10.11 -12.53 -6.56
C ASN A 214 -10.88 -11.50 -7.42
N CYS A 215 -10.52 -10.22 -7.37
CA CYS A 215 -11.10 -9.18 -8.23
C CYS A 215 -10.83 -9.46 -9.71
N MET A 216 -9.58 -9.78 -10.07
CA MET A 216 -9.22 -10.10 -11.45
C MET A 216 -9.95 -11.34 -11.95
N THR A 217 -9.97 -12.40 -11.14
CA THR A 217 -10.64 -13.65 -11.53
C THR A 217 -12.15 -13.45 -11.67
N LEU A 218 -12.79 -12.75 -10.74
CA LEU A 218 -14.23 -12.47 -10.78
C LEU A 218 -14.61 -11.68 -12.04
N ASN A 219 -13.83 -10.66 -12.41
CA ASN A 219 -14.04 -9.92 -13.66
C ASN A 219 -13.91 -10.83 -14.88
N MET A 220 -12.83 -11.59 -14.98
CA MET A 220 -12.58 -12.44 -16.15
C MET A 220 -13.65 -13.51 -16.35
N GLU A 221 -14.28 -13.98 -15.27
CA GLU A 221 -15.29 -15.03 -15.35
C GLU A 221 -16.67 -14.55 -15.79
N TRP A 222 -17.01 -13.30 -15.49
CA TRP A 222 -18.25 -12.68 -15.95
C TRP A 222 -18.12 -12.03 -17.34
N MET A 223 -16.88 -11.87 -17.85
CA MET A 223 -16.63 -11.35 -19.19
C MET A 223 -16.54 -12.44 -20.26
N PRO A 224 -17.11 -12.19 -21.46
CA PRO A 224 -16.90 -13.04 -22.63
C PRO A 224 -15.44 -12.96 -23.12
N ILE A 225 -14.93 -14.06 -23.66
CA ILE A 225 -13.50 -14.28 -23.96
C ILE A 225 -12.87 -13.13 -24.76
N HIS A 226 -13.55 -12.61 -25.79
CA HIS A 226 -13.04 -11.55 -26.67
C HIS A 226 -12.77 -10.21 -25.95
N THR A 227 -13.45 -9.94 -24.85
CA THR A 227 -13.34 -8.66 -24.12
C THR A 227 -12.45 -8.73 -22.88
N ARG A 228 -12.01 -9.94 -22.49
CA ARG A 228 -11.17 -10.14 -21.31
C ARG A 228 -9.85 -9.41 -21.39
N ALA A 229 -9.22 -9.39 -22.57
CA ALA A 229 -7.97 -8.67 -22.79
C ALA A 229 -8.17 -7.16 -22.54
N CYS A 230 -9.20 -6.56 -23.13
CA CYS A 230 -9.53 -5.15 -22.96
C CYS A 230 -9.77 -4.77 -21.49
N VAL A 231 -10.58 -5.55 -20.77
CA VAL A 231 -10.89 -5.30 -19.35
C VAL A 231 -9.63 -5.49 -18.48
N GLY A 232 -8.79 -6.47 -18.79
CA GLY A 232 -7.51 -6.67 -18.12
C GLY A 232 -6.58 -5.46 -18.29
N THR A 233 -6.43 -4.96 -19.51
CA THR A 233 -5.62 -3.77 -19.81
C THR A 233 -6.20 -2.52 -19.14
N LEU A 234 -7.52 -2.31 -19.19
CA LEU A 234 -8.20 -1.20 -18.50
C LEU A 234 -7.91 -1.23 -17.00
N THR A 235 -7.97 -2.41 -16.38
CA THR A 235 -7.67 -2.57 -14.96
C THR A 235 -6.22 -2.19 -14.64
N GLY A 236 -5.28 -2.55 -15.53
CA GLY A 236 -3.88 -2.11 -15.43
C GLY A 236 -3.73 -0.59 -15.48
N TYR A 237 -4.41 0.08 -16.42
CA TYR A 237 -4.38 1.55 -16.50
C TYR A 237 -4.97 2.22 -15.27
N VAL A 238 -6.07 1.69 -14.73
CA VAL A 238 -6.67 2.24 -13.50
C VAL A 238 -5.76 2.04 -12.30
N TYR A 239 -5.05 0.92 -12.22
CA TYR A 239 -4.03 0.71 -11.20
C TYR A 239 -2.91 1.76 -11.30
N SER A 240 -2.42 2.04 -12.51
CA SER A 240 -1.44 3.11 -12.73
C SER A 240 -1.99 4.49 -12.38
N LEU A 241 -3.24 4.80 -12.72
CA LEU A 241 -3.89 6.06 -12.35
C LEU A 241 -3.99 6.22 -10.82
N GLY A 242 -4.31 5.15 -10.10
CA GLY A 242 -4.34 5.13 -8.64
C GLY A 242 -2.98 5.47 -8.00
N GLN A 243 -1.87 5.08 -8.62
CA GLN A 243 -0.52 5.46 -8.20
C GLN A 243 -0.29 6.97 -8.28
N PHE A 244 -0.67 7.58 -9.42
CA PHE A 244 -0.54 9.03 -9.62
C PHE A 244 -1.45 9.84 -8.68
N LEU A 245 -2.68 9.36 -8.48
CA LEU A 245 -3.61 9.99 -7.54
C LEU A 245 -3.07 9.97 -6.11
N LEU A 246 -2.47 8.85 -5.67
CA LEU A 246 -1.83 8.81 -4.34
C LEU A 246 -0.68 9.82 -4.25
N ALA A 247 0.16 9.95 -5.28
CA ALA A 247 1.25 10.92 -5.25
C ALA A 247 0.73 12.36 -5.04
N GLY A 248 -0.37 12.73 -5.71
CA GLY A 248 -1.02 14.02 -5.50
C GLY A 248 -1.60 14.17 -4.09
N VAL A 249 -2.27 13.14 -3.57
CA VAL A 249 -2.85 13.14 -2.22
C VAL A 249 -1.76 13.20 -1.13
N ALA A 250 -0.63 12.53 -1.33
CA ALA A 250 0.50 12.55 -0.40
C ALA A 250 1.12 13.95 -0.26
N LEU A 251 1.10 14.75 -1.34
CA LEU A 251 1.53 16.15 -1.29
C LEU A 251 0.52 17.04 -0.56
N ALA A 252 -0.78 16.74 -0.67
CA ALA A 252 -1.84 17.51 0.00
C ALA A 252 -1.98 17.16 1.49
N VAL A 253 -1.75 15.90 1.86
CA VAL A 253 -1.85 15.38 3.24
C VAL A 253 -0.50 14.80 3.65
N PRO A 254 0.44 15.63 4.11
CA PRO A 254 1.82 15.21 4.37
C PRO A 254 1.98 14.53 5.74
N HIS A 255 0.90 14.34 6.50
CA HIS A 255 0.88 13.57 7.75
C HIS A 255 0.63 12.08 7.46
N TRP A 256 1.58 11.21 7.78
CA TRP A 256 1.51 9.79 7.42
C TRP A 256 0.32 9.05 8.04
N ARG A 257 -0.08 9.36 9.29
CA ARG A 257 -1.24 8.73 9.95
C ARG A 257 -2.55 9.05 9.22
N HIS A 258 -2.73 10.33 8.83
CA HIS A 258 -3.90 10.76 8.08
C HIS A 258 -3.91 10.16 6.67
N LEU A 259 -2.75 10.06 6.03
CA LEU A 259 -2.62 9.41 4.72
C LEU A 259 -2.98 7.92 4.80
N GLN A 260 -2.47 7.21 5.82
CA GLN A 260 -2.80 5.80 6.08
C GLN A 260 -4.32 5.62 6.31
N LEU A 261 -4.94 6.47 7.13
CA LEU A 261 -6.39 6.44 7.35
C LEU A 261 -7.18 6.75 6.08
N LEU A 262 -6.78 7.76 5.32
CA LEU A 262 -7.47 8.16 4.09
C LEU A 262 -7.47 7.03 3.04
N VAL A 263 -6.40 6.23 2.99
CA VAL A 263 -6.30 5.08 2.09
C VAL A 263 -7.04 3.86 2.65
N SER A 264 -7.07 3.67 3.98
CA SER A 264 -7.72 2.51 4.63
C SER A 264 -9.24 2.64 4.82
N VAL A 265 -9.75 3.82 5.16
CA VAL A 265 -11.17 4.04 5.47
C VAL A 265 -12.10 3.70 4.29
N PRO A 266 -11.78 4.02 3.03
CA PRO A 266 -12.61 3.63 1.88
C PRO A 266 -12.84 2.10 1.77
N PHE A 267 -11.94 1.27 2.30
CA PHE A 267 -12.12 -0.18 2.30
C PHE A 267 -13.28 -0.66 3.19
N PHE A 268 -13.70 0.12 4.20
CA PHE A 268 -14.93 -0.17 4.93
C PHE A 268 -16.17 0.02 4.06
N ALA A 269 -16.18 1.05 3.20
CA ALA A 269 -17.26 1.24 2.22
C ALA A 269 -17.26 0.09 1.20
N PHE A 270 -16.08 -0.34 0.72
CA PHE A 270 -15.98 -1.50 -0.16
C PHE A 270 -16.40 -2.81 0.51
N PHE A 271 -16.14 -2.97 1.81
CA PHE A 271 -16.65 -4.11 2.57
C PHE A 271 -18.19 -4.15 2.53
N ILE A 272 -18.87 -3.05 2.86
CA ILE A 272 -20.34 -2.97 2.82
C ILE A 272 -20.85 -3.21 1.40
N TYR A 273 -20.24 -2.53 0.43
CA TYR A 273 -20.64 -2.62 -0.97
C TYR A 273 -20.40 -4.02 -1.57
N SER A 274 -19.37 -4.75 -1.12
CA SER A 274 -19.03 -6.10 -1.63
C SER A 274 -20.10 -7.16 -1.35
N TRP A 275 -21.04 -6.88 -0.42
CA TRP A 275 -22.23 -7.72 -0.24
C TRP A 275 -23.17 -7.69 -1.45
N PHE A 276 -23.10 -6.69 -2.32
CA PHE A 276 -23.90 -6.65 -3.54
C PHE A 276 -23.32 -7.50 -4.68
N PHE A 277 -22.07 -7.94 -4.59
CA PHE A 277 -21.47 -8.75 -5.65
C PHE A 277 -22.20 -10.07 -5.86
N ILE A 278 -22.35 -10.46 -7.12
CA ILE A 278 -22.84 -11.79 -7.49
C ILE A 278 -21.62 -12.72 -7.59
N GLU A 279 -21.69 -13.85 -6.91
CA GLU A 279 -20.64 -14.88 -6.95
C GLU A 279 -20.49 -15.43 -8.36
N SER A 280 -19.30 -15.91 -8.71
CA SER A 280 -19.03 -16.45 -10.04
C SER A 280 -19.94 -17.63 -10.40
N ALA A 281 -20.67 -17.50 -11.51
CA ALA A 281 -21.45 -18.61 -12.07
C ALA A 281 -20.55 -19.78 -12.50
N ARG A 282 -19.31 -19.51 -12.93
CA ARG A 282 -18.34 -20.56 -13.27
C ARG A 282 -17.90 -21.35 -12.04
N TRP A 283 -17.71 -20.67 -10.90
CA TRP A 283 -17.40 -21.34 -9.64
C TRP A 283 -18.52 -22.26 -9.19
N TYR A 284 -19.78 -21.78 -9.22
CA TYR A 284 -20.95 -22.60 -8.88
C TYR A 284 -21.07 -23.84 -9.76
N SER A 285 -20.85 -23.70 -11.07
CA SER A 285 -20.86 -24.81 -12.01
C SER A 285 -19.76 -25.83 -11.69
N SER A 286 -18.54 -25.37 -11.46
CA SER A 286 -17.41 -26.25 -11.11
C SER A 286 -17.55 -26.94 -9.74
N SER A 287 -18.31 -26.33 -8.83
CA SER A 287 -18.59 -26.87 -7.49
C SER A 287 -19.82 -27.80 -7.48
N GLY A 288 -20.40 -28.13 -8.63
CA GLY A 288 -21.56 -29.02 -8.76
C GLY A 288 -22.88 -28.42 -8.27
N ARG A 289 -22.94 -27.10 -8.05
CA ARG A 289 -24.16 -26.40 -7.56
C ARG A 289 -24.91 -25.78 -8.74
N LEU A 290 -25.55 -26.63 -9.54
CA LEU A 290 -26.24 -26.22 -10.77
C LEU A 290 -27.43 -25.28 -10.50
N ASP A 291 -28.19 -25.50 -9.42
CA ASP A 291 -29.30 -24.62 -9.02
C ASP A 291 -28.85 -23.16 -8.79
N LEU A 292 -27.72 -22.98 -8.10
CA LEU A 292 -27.17 -21.66 -7.82
C LEU A 292 -26.58 -21.01 -9.08
N THR A 293 -26.03 -21.82 -9.97
CA THR A 293 -25.53 -21.38 -11.27
C THR A 293 -26.66 -20.80 -12.11
N LEU A 294 -27.77 -21.53 -12.21
CA LEU A 294 -28.96 -21.09 -12.95
C LEU A 294 -29.55 -19.82 -12.36
N ARG A 295 -29.72 -19.75 -11.03
CA ARG A 295 -30.21 -18.53 -10.36
C ARG A 295 -29.31 -17.32 -10.60
N ALA A 296 -27.98 -17.51 -10.58
CA ALA A 296 -27.03 -16.44 -10.86
C ALA A 296 -27.15 -15.97 -12.32
N LEU A 297 -27.20 -16.89 -13.29
CA LEU A 297 -27.35 -16.57 -14.71
C LEU A 297 -28.70 -15.91 -15.01
N GLN A 298 -29.80 -16.39 -14.45
CA GLN A 298 -31.13 -15.77 -14.57
C GLN A 298 -31.15 -14.34 -14.02
N ARG A 299 -30.51 -14.10 -12.88
CA ARG A 299 -30.39 -12.76 -12.30
C ARG A 299 -29.60 -11.82 -13.22
N VAL A 300 -28.52 -12.30 -13.83
CA VAL A 300 -27.75 -11.52 -14.80
C VAL A 300 -28.54 -11.26 -16.08
N ALA A 301 -29.27 -12.27 -16.59
CA ALA A 301 -30.16 -12.12 -17.74
C ALA A 301 -31.24 -11.06 -17.49
N TRP A 302 -31.80 -11.04 -16.28
CA TRP A 302 -32.77 -10.04 -15.85
C TRP A 302 -32.17 -8.63 -15.84
N ILE A 303 -30.98 -8.44 -15.25
CA ILE A 303 -30.29 -7.14 -15.20
C ILE A 303 -29.88 -6.67 -16.61
N ASN A 304 -29.57 -7.60 -17.51
CA ASN A 304 -29.24 -7.32 -18.91
C ASN A 304 -30.47 -7.12 -19.81
N GLY A 305 -31.69 -7.23 -19.28
CA GLY A 305 -32.92 -7.09 -20.05
C GLY A 305 -33.24 -8.26 -20.99
N LYS A 306 -32.56 -9.41 -20.82
CA LYS A 306 -32.75 -10.64 -21.60
C LYS A 306 -33.51 -11.71 -20.81
N GLN A 307 -34.69 -11.36 -20.29
CA GLN A 307 -35.46 -12.23 -19.41
C GLN A 307 -35.90 -13.55 -20.09
N GLU A 308 -36.26 -13.50 -21.37
CA GLU A 308 -36.69 -14.69 -22.14
C GLU A 308 -35.58 -15.72 -22.35
N GLU A 309 -34.32 -15.28 -22.47
CA GLU A 309 -33.19 -16.22 -22.58
C GLU A 309 -32.80 -16.75 -21.20
N GLY A 310 -33.03 -15.98 -20.13
CA GLY A 310 -32.86 -16.43 -18.76
C GLY A 310 -33.84 -17.53 -18.35
N THR A 311 -35.11 -17.43 -18.75
CA THR A 311 -36.15 -18.44 -18.42
C THR A 311 -36.00 -19.74 -19.23
N LYS A 312 -35.37 -19.68 -20.41
CA LYS A 312 -35.05 -20.86 -21.24
C LYS A 312 -33.90 -21.71 -20.67
N LEU A 313 -33.14 -21.19 -19.71
CA LEU A 313 -32.10 -21.96 -19.02
C LEU A 313 -32.75 -22.96 -18.05
N SER A 314 -32.86 -24.23 -18.46
CA SER A 314 -33.30 -25.35 -17.64
C SER A 314 -32.11 -26.22 -17.17
N MET A 315 -32.33 -27.09 -16.18
CA MET A 315 -31.31 -27.99 -15.62
C MET A 315 -30.85 -29.13 -16.55
N GLU A 316 -31.32 -29.20 -17.80
CA GLU A 316 -30.99 -30.29 -18.74
C GLU A 316 -29.65 -30.11 -19.46
N LEU A 317 -28.64 -29.54 -18.78
CA LEU A 317 -27.31 -29.31 -19.34
C LEU A 317 -26.24 -30.15 -18.62
#